data_AF-A0A8X6FRT8-F1
#
_entry.id   AF-A0A8X6FRT8-F1
#
_cell.length_a   1.000
_cell.length_b   1.000
_cell.length_c   1.000
_cell.angle_alpha   90.00
_cell.angle_beta   90.00
_cell.angle_gamma   90.00
#
_symmetry.space_group_name_H-M   'P 1'
#
loop_
_entity.id
_entity.type
_entity.pdbx_description
1 polymer ?
#
loop_
_entity_poly.entity_id
_entity_poly.type
_entity_poly.pdbx_seq_one_letter_code
_entity_poly.pdbx_strand_id
1 'polypeptide(L)'
;MRIKQRRQRTTDVPALSRRQISVTYCLPSTNGHIQVCVKTFRDTLGLSQKRTYTVIEKKKGHVCFTNLRGKNPRSHSHKTNYTDEDIELIEGHISSFPSEESPYSRHKSSKLYLSPDLNIYRMYHAFVKAYPDSNIHQRFYQ
;
A
#
# COMPACT_ATOMS: atom_id res chain seq x y z
N MET A 1 0.02 -41.68 -10.63
CA MET A 1 -0.19 -41.97 -12.07
C MET A 1 0.46 -40.85 -12.90
N ARG A 2 1.60 -41.09 -13.57
CA ARG A 2 2.23 -40.09 -14.46
C ARG A 2 1.46 -40.04 -15.77
N ILE A 3 0.71 -38.97 -15.99
CA ILE A 3 -0.04 -38.76 -17.24
C ILE A 3 0.99 -38.50 -18.36
N LYS A 4 1.06 -39.40 -19.35
CA LYS A 4 1.91 -39.21 -20.54
C LYS A 4 1.51 -37.91 -21.25
N GLN A 5 2.48 -37.06 -21.57
CA GLN A 5 2.24 -35.84 -22.33
C GLN A 5 1.76 -36.19 -23.74
N ARG A 6 0.59 -35.68 -24.13
CA ARG A 6 -0.06 -35.99 -25.42
C ARG A 6 0.65 -35.34 -26.63
N ARG A 7 1.46 -34.32 -26.40
CA ARG A 7 2.30 -33.64 -27.41
C ARG A 7 3.65 -33.32 -26.79
N GLN A 8 4.74 -33.68 -27.46
CA GLN A 8 6.07 -33.26 -27.07
C GLN A 8 6.25 -31.77 -27.42
N ARG A 9 6.96 -31.04 -26.57
CA ARG A 9 7.23 -29.62 -26.75
C ARG A 9 8.21 -29.45 -27.90
N THR A 10 7.87 -28.63 -28.89
CA THR A 10 8.65 -28.45 -30.13
C THR A 10 9.77 -27.41 -30.01
N THR A 11 9.92 -26.76 -28.85
CA THR A 11 10.86 -25.66 -28.64
C THR A 11 11.89 -26.03 -27.58
N ASP A 12 13.16 -26.08 -27.96
CA ASP A 12 14.29 -26.38 -27.08
C ASP A 12 14.54 -25.29 -26.03
N VAL A 13 14.06 -24.06 -26.26
CA VAL A 13 14.24 -22.93 -25.35
C VAL A 13 12.99 -22.71 -24.49
N PRO A 14 13.02 -23.02 -23.18
CA PRO A 14 11.83 -22.92 -22.34
C PRO A 14 11.29 -21.50 -22.22
N ALA A 15 12.17 -20.50 -22.28
CA ALA A 15 11.85 -19.08 -22.11
C ALA A 15 11.00 -18.50 -23.25
N LEU A 16 11.04 -19.08 -24.46
CA LEU A 16 10.29 -18.58 -25.63
C LEU A 16 8.87 -19.14 -25.73
N SER A 17 8.44 -19.96 -24.76
CA SER A 17 7.09 -20.53 -24.79
C SER A 17 6.01 -19.49 -24.53
N ARG A 18 4.94 -19.53 -25.32
CA ARG A 18 3.72 -18.77 -25.01
C ARG A 18 3.10 -19.18 -23.68
N ARG A 19 3.31 -20.42 -23.23
CA ARG A 19 2.82 -20.94 -21.95
C ARG A 19 3.99 -21.08 -20.98
N GLN A 20 4.11 -20.11 -20.08
CA GLN A 20 5.16 -20.09 -19.05
C GLN A 20 4.73 -20.81 -17.76
N ILE A 21 3.42 -20.84 -17.48
CA ILE A 21 2.87 -21.36 -16.22
C ILE A 21 1.79 -22.42 -16.50
N SER A 22 1.84 -23.52 -15.75
CA SER A 22 0.75 -24.49 -15.62
C SER A 22 0.00 -24.26 -14.31
N VAL A 23 -1.33 -24.41 -14.34
CA VAL A 23 -2.19 -24.23 -13.17
C VAL A 23 -3.02 -25.47 -13.00
N THR A 24 -3.03 -25.99 -11.78
CA THR A 24 -3.84 -27.13 -11.35
C THR A 24 -4.89 -26.63 -10.37
N TYR A 25 -6.14 -27.05 -10.56
CA TYR A 25 -7.26 -26.68 -9.68
C TYR A 25 -7.61 -27.85 -8.78
N CYS A 26 -7.69 -27.62 -7.48
CA CYS A 26 -7.97 -28.65 -6.49
C CYS A 26 -9.07 -28.19 -5.53
N LEU A 27 -9.98 -29.09 -5.15
CA LEU A 27 -11.00 -28.86 -4.13
C LEU A 27 -10.73 -29.73 -2.90
N PRO A 28 -11.11 -29.30 -1.69
CA PRO A 28 -11.03 -30.14 -0.49
C PRO A 28 -11.99 -31.34 -0.61
N SER A 29 -11.55 -32.49 -0.13
CA SER A 29 -12.28 -33.74 -0.05
C SER A 29 -11.97 -34.42 1.29
N THR A 30 -12.72 -35.45 1.65
CA THR A 30 -12.55 -36.19 2.92
C THR A 30 -11.13 -36.72 3.12
N ASN A 31 -10.45 -37.10 2.03
CA ASN A 31 -9.09 -37.63 2.03
C ASN A 31 -8.06 -36.65 1.45
N GLY A 32 -8.25 -35.34 1.64
CA GLY A 32 -7.30 -34.30 1.24
C GLY A 32 -7.81 -33.43 0.09
N HIS A 33 -7.10 -33.39 -1.04
CA HIS A 33 -7.45 -32.54 -2.17
C HIS A 33 -7.66 -33.34 -3.45
N ILE A 34 -8.78 -33.10 -4.14
CA ILE A 34 -9.09 -33.71 -5.44
C ILE A 34 -8.85 -32.70 -6.56
N GLN A 35 -8.12 -33.12 -7.60
CA GLN A 35 -7.92 -32.30 -8.80
C GLN A 35 -9.20 -32.27 -9.63
N VAL A 36 -9.63 -31.08 -10.04
CA VAL A 36 -10.84 -30.86 -10.83
C VAL A 36 -10.56 -29.97 -12.05
N CYS A 37 -11.53 -29.87 -12.96
CA CYS A 37 -11.45 -28.92 -14.07
C CYS A 37 -11.77 -27.50 -13.58
N VAL A 38 -11.39 -26.49 -14.39
CA VAL A 38 -11.61 -25.08 -14.06
C VAL A 38 -13.08 -24.72 -13.91
N LYS A 39 -13.98 -25.37 -14.67
CA LYS A 39 -15.42 -25.12 -14.61
C LYS A 39 -15.98 -25.56 -13.27
N THR A 40 -15.74 -26.81 -12.88
CA THR A 40 -16.15 -27.34 -11.57
C THR A 40 -15.59 -26.50 -10.43
N PHE A 41 -14.30 -26.15 -10.45
CA PHE A 41 -13.70 -25.32 -9.41
C PHE A 41 -14.37 -23.94 -9.26
N ARG A 42 -14.76 -23.32 -10.38
CA ARG A 42 -15.43 -22.03 -10.38
C ARG A 42 -16.87 -22.14 -9.90
N ASP A 43 -17.60 -23.13 -10.39
CA ASP A 43 -19.01 -23.32 -10.07
C ASP A 43 -19.19 -23.71 -8.60
N THR A 44 -18.32 -24.58 -8.06
CA THR A 44 -18.36 -24.99 -6.65
C THR A 44 -18.01 -23.86 -5.68
N LEU A 45 -17.09 -22.97 -6.05
CA LEU A 45 -16.67 -21.84 -5.22
C LEU A 45 -17.40 -20.52 -5.54
N GLY A 46 -18.34 -20.51 -6.50
CA GLY A 46 -19.04 -19.31 -6.94
C GLY A 46 -18.12 -18.23 -7.53
N LEU A 47 -17.03 -18.62 -8.20
CA LEU A 47 -16.01 -17.71 -8.72
C LEU A 47 -16.25 -17.35 -10.18
N SER A 48 -16.19 -16.04 -10.47
CA SER A 48 -16.14 -15.57 -11.84
C SER A 48 -14.79 -15.89 -12.50
N GLN A 49 -14.81 -16.06 -13.82
CA GLN A 49 -13.61 -16.35 -14.61
C GLN A 49 -12.49 -15.32 -14.37
N LYS A 50 -12.87 -14.04 -14.31
CA LYS A 50 -11.94 -12.92 -14.10
C LYS A 50 -11.23 -13.02 -12.75
N ARG A 51 -11.93 -13.43 -11.69
CA ARG A 51 -11.33 -13.61 -10.36
C ARG A 51 -10.28 -14.72 -10.38
N THR A 52 -10.57 -15.84 -11.02
CA THR A 52 -9.63 -16.96 -11.15
C THR A 52 -8.36 -16.54 -11.88
N TYR A 53 -8.49 -15.84 -13.02
CA TYR A 53 -7.32 -15.34 -13.76
C TYR A 53 -6.51 -14.31 -12.99
N THR A 54 -7.18 -13.38 -12.30
CA THR A 54 -6.50 -12.36 -11.48
C THR A 54 -5.64 -13.00 -10.39
N VAL A 55 -6.13 -14.05 -9.74
CA VAL A 55 -5.37 -14.78 -8.71
C VAL A 55 -4.16 -15.47 -9.33
N ILE A 56 -4.32 -16.13 -10.49
CA ILE A 56 -3.21 -16.79 -11.19
C ILE A 56 -2.12 -15.77 -11.57
N GLU A 57 -2.54 -14.63 -12.13
CA GLU A 57 -1.62 -13.57 -12.57
C GLU A 57 -0.92 -12.88 -11.40
N LYS A 58 -1.60 -12.68 -10.27
CA LYS A 58 -0.99 -12.09 -9.07
C LYS A 58 -0.06 -13.08 -8.36
N LYS A 59 -0.39 -14.36 -8.39
CA LYS A 59 0.40 -15.38 -7.70
C LYS A 59 1.68 -15.71 -8.47
N LYS A 60 1.64 -15.90 -9.80
CA LYS A 60 2.80 -16.22 -10.68
C LYS A 60 3.83 -17.22 -10.10
N GLY A 61 3.40 -18.13 -9.23
CA GLY A 61 4.27 -19.12 -8.57
C GLY A 61 4.80 -18.72 -7.19
N HIS A 62 4.57 -17.49 -6.72
CA HIS A 62 4.85 -17.08 -5.35
C HIS A 62 3.86 -17.71 -4.36
N VAL A 63 4.31 -17.93 -3.12
CA VAL A 63 3.47 -18.50 -2.05
C VAL A 63 2.35 -17.53 -1.65
N CYS A 64 2.69 -16.24 -1.57
CA CYS A 64 1.78 -15.15 -1.25
C CYS A 64 1.90 -14.04 -2.31
N PHE A 65 0.80 -13.34 -2.61
CA PHE A 65 0.84 -12.17 -3.49
C PHE A 65 0.86 -10.90 -2.65
N THR A 66 1.61 -9.89 -3.10
CA THR A 66 1.61 -8.58 -2.45
C THR A 66 0.35 -7.81 -2.81
N ASN A 67 -0.40 -7.38 -1.80
CA ASN A 67 -1.56 -6.52 -2.02
C ASN A 67 -1.10 -5.07 -2.23
N LEU A 68 -1.25 -4.56 -3.45
CA LEU A 68 -0.89 -3.18 -3.83
C LEU A 68 -2.08 -2.21 -3.74
N ARG A 69 -3.20 -2.60 -3.14
CA ARG A 69 -4.34 -1.70 -2.92
C ARG A 69 -3.89 -0.52 -2.05
N GLY A 70 -4.18 0.71 -2.47
CA GLY A 70 -3.72 1.91 -1.76
C GLY A 70 -2.21 2.13 -1.81
N LYS A 71 -1.50 1.51 -2.77
CA LYS A 71 -0.08 1.78 -3.05
C LYS A 71 0.15 2.08 -4.53
N ASN A 72 -0.90 2.55 -5.22
CA ASN A 72 -0.79 2.89 -6.63
C ASN A 72 -0.05 4.24 -6.74
N PRO A 73 1.18 4.28 -7.28
CA PRO A 73 1.93 5.54 -7.43
C PRO A 73 1.25 6.50 -8.43
N ARG A 74 0.35 5.98 -9.28
CA ARG A 74 -0.47 6.79 -10.18
C ARG A 74 -1.74 7.34 -9.51
N SER A 75 -2.07 6.90 -8.30
CA SER A 75 -3.22 7.43 -7.56
C SER A 75 -2.86 8.77 -6.94
N HIS A 76 -3.67 9.79 -7.22
CA HIS A 76 -3.54 11.11 -6.58
C HIS A 76 -3.74 11.06 -5.06
N SER A 77 -4.29 9.98 -4.52
CA SER A 77 -4.48 9.80 -3.08
C SER A 77 -3.18 9.70 -2.27
N HIS A 78 -2.04 9.45 -2.92
CA HIS A 78 -0.73 9.33 -2.26
C HIS A 78 0.28 10.39 -2.71
N LYS A 79 -0.15 11.33 -3.55
CA LYS A 79 0.69 12.49 -3.86
C LYS A 79 0.55 13.46 -2.69
N THR A 80 1.40 13.26 -1.69
CA THR A 80 1.76 14.34 -0.79
C THR A 80 2.34 15.45 -1.67
N ASN A 81 1.72 16.61 -1.67
CA ASN A 81 2.27 17.79 -2.37
C ASN A 81 3.44 18.41 -1.59
N TYR A 82 4.03 17.65 -0.67
CA TYR A 82 5.10 18.08 0.22
C TYR A 82 6.42 17.68 -0.39
N THR A 83 7.35 18.62 -0.52
CA THR A 83 8.76 18.27 -0.67
C THR A 83 9.37 18.07 0.72
N ASP A 84 10.49 17.36 0.82
CA ASP A 84 11.14 17.15 2.12
C ASP A 84 11.62 18.49 2.71
N GLU A 85 11.98 19.45 1.86
CA GLU A 85 12.36 20.80 2.26
C GLU A 85 11.19 21.60 2.88
N ASP A 86 9.97 21.42 2.35
CA ASP A 86 8.77 22.05 2.92
C ASP A 86 8.50 21.54 4.35
N ILE A 87 8.74 20.24 4.59
CA ILE A 87 8.55 19.61 5.90
C ILE A 87 9.56 20.18 6.89
N GLU A 88 10.84 20.24 6.53
CA GLU A 88 11.90 20.77 7.37
C GLU A 88 11.67 22.25 7.73
N LEU A 89 11.21 23.06 6.76
CA LEU A 89 10.87 24.47 6.99
C LEU A 89 9.73 24.62 8.01
N ILE A 90 8.69 23.80 7.88
CA ILE A 90 7.53 23.83 8.80
C ILE A 90 7.95 23.36 10.19
N GLU A 91 8.67 22.24 10.30
CA GLU A 91 9.14 21.71 11.59
C GLU A 91 10.08 22.69 12.31
N GLY A 92 10.97 23.35 11.56
CA GLY A 92 11.85 24.40 12.08
C GLY A 92 11.06 25.61 12.59
N HIS A 93 10.05 26.08 11.85
CA HIS A 93 9.17 27.16 12.29
C HIS A 93 8.37 26.78 13.53
N ILE A 94 7.82 25.56 13.59
CA ILE A 94 7.07 25.07 14.76
C ILE A 94 7.98 25.02 15.99
N SER A 95 9.22 24.56 15.83
CA SER A 95 10.21 24.46 16.91
C SER A 95 10.72 25.82 17.41
N SER A 96 10.48 26.91 16.66
CA SER A 96 10.85 28.26 17.07
C SER A 96 9.95 28.84 18.17
N PHE A 97 8.75 28.27 18.37
CA PHE A 97 7.83 28.72 19.40
C PHE A 97 8.22 28.16 20.79
N PRO A 98 8.00 28.93 21.87
CA PRO A 98 8.23 28.43 23.22
C PRO A 98 7.28 27.26 23.50
N SER A 99 7.85 26.16 24.00
CA SER A 99 7.12 24.96 24.39
C SER A 99 7.26 24.71 25.88
N GLU A 100 6.16 24.39 26.55
CA GLU A 100 6.10 24.19 28.00
C GLU A 100 5.60 22.79 28.34
N GLU A 101 6.07 22.24 29.47
CA GLU A 101 5.52 21.01 30.01
C GLU A 101 4.12 21.27 30.56
N SER A 102 3.16 20.40 30.26
CA SER A 102 1.80 20.56 30.76
C SER A 102 1.78 20.48 32.30
N PRO A 103 1.39 21.54 33.02
CA PRO A 103 1.33 21.52 34.48
C PRO A 103 0.23 20.57 35.00
N TYR A 104 -0.73 20.24 34.13
CA TYR A 104 -1.97 19.55 34.50
C TYR A 104 -1.96 18.05 34.19
N SER A 105 -0.86 17.49 33.66
CA SER A 105 -0.83 16.05 33.41
C SER A 105 -0.68 15.28 34.73
N ARG A 106 -1.74 14.55 35.12
CA ARG A 106 -1.74 13.68 36.32
C ARG A 106 -0.66 12.59 36.29
N HIS A 107 -0.09 12.33 35.13
CA HIS A 107 1.06 11.45 34.92
C HIS A 107 2.28 12.31 34.61
N LYS A 108 3.44 12.05 35.22
CA LYS A 108 4.69 12.76 34.89
C LYS A 108 5.07 12.41 33.45
N SER A 109 4.86 13.33 32.52
CA SER A 109 5.16 13.17 31.10
C SER A 109 6.11 14.29 30.68
N SER A 110 7.27 13.96 30.12
CA SER A 110 8.22 14.93 29.55
C SER A 110 7.78 15.44 28.16
N LYS A 111 6.46 15.56 27.95
CA LYS A 111 5.91 16.04 26.68
C LYS A 111 5.80 17.55 26.75
N LEU A 112 6.41 18.21 25.77
CA LEU A 112 6.34 19.65 25.58
C LEU A 112 5.12 19.97 24.70
N TYR A 113 4.40 21.01 25.09
CA TYR A 113 3.22 21.50 24.38
C TYR A 113 3.44 22.97 24.00
N LEU A 114 2.89 23.35 22.85
CA LEU A 114 2.82 24.76 22.47
C LEU A 114 1.79 25.49 23.34
N SER A 115 1.93 26.82 23.43
CA SER A 115 0.97 27.67 24.14
C SER A 115 -0.47 27.43 23.64
N PRO A 116 -1.47 27.36 24.54
CA PRO A 116 -2.87 27.18 24.15
C PRO A 116 -3.43 28.33 23.31
N ASP A 117 -2.81 29.52 23.38
CA ASP A 117 -3.18 30.68 22.58
C ASP A 117 -2.66 30.61 21.13
N LEU A 118 -1.74 29.68 20.86
CA LEU A 118 -1.16 29.45 19.55
C LEU A 118 -2.01 28.45 18.78
N ASN A 119 -2.93 28.99 17.96
CA ASN A 119 -3.72 28.16 17.05
C ASN A 119 -3.02 27.98 15.69
N ILE A 120 -3.44 26.96 14.94
CA ILE A 120 -2.92 26.64 13.60
C ILE A 120 -2.93 27.86 12.66
N TYR A 121 -3.98 28.69 12.74
CA TYR A 121 -4.11 29.89 11.91
C TYR A 121 -3.02 30.93 12.22
N ARG A 122 -2.74 31.17 13.51
CA ARG A 122 -1.70 32.10 13.98
C ARG A 122 -0.30 31.61 13.63
N MET A 123 -0.05 30.30 13.75
CA MET A 123 1.22 29.68 13.34
C MET A 123 1.47 29.87 11.85
N TYR A 124 0.47 29.56 11.03
CA TYR A 124 0.56 29.73 9.58
C TYR A 124 0.72 31.19 9.18
N HIS A 125 -0.01 32.11 9.80
CA HIS A 125 0.14 33.54 9.51
C HIS A 125 1.53 34.06 9.89
N ALA A 126 2.10 33.59 11.01
CA ALA A 126 3.47 33.89 11.38
C ALA A 126 4.48 33.30 10.37
N PHE A 127 4.20 32.11 9.85
CA PHE A 127 5.03 31.44 8.84
C PHE A 127 5.05 32.22 7.52
N VAL A 128 3.89 32.60 6.98
CA VAL A 128 3.79 33.40 5.74
C VAL A 128 4.52 34.74 5.86
N LYS A 129 4.51 35.35 7.05
CA LYS A 129 5.26 36.59 7.31
C LYS A 129 6.78 36.38 7.31
N ALA A 130 7.26 35.24 7.80
CA ALA A 130 8.68 34.90 7.84
C ALA A 130 9.19 34.39 6.48
N TYR A 131 8.35 33.69 5.71
CA TYR A 131 8.69 33.03 4.45
C TYR A 131 7.68 33.38 3.34
N PRO A 132 7.67 34.63 2.85
CA PRO A 132 6.69 35.09 1.86
C PRO A 132 6.82 34.38 0.50
N ASP A 133 8.01 33.88 0.16
CA ASP A 133 8.29 33.20 -1.12
C ASP A 133 7.90 31.71 -1.10
N SER A 134 7.48 31.18 0.05
CA SER A 134 7.09 29.78 0.19
C SER A 134 5.67 29.53 -0.33
N ASN A 135 5.46 28.41 -1.04
CA ASN A 135 4.15 28.01 -1.56
C ASN A 135 3.45 27.00 -0.62
N ILE A 136 3.57 27.22 0.68
CA ILE A 136 2.99 26.35 1.71
C ILE A 136 1.59 26.86 2.06
N HIS A 137 0.61 25.95 2.06
CA HIS A 137 -0.78 26.28 2.42
C HIS A 137 -1.04 26.00 3.92
N GLN A 138 -2.06 26.62 4.51
CA GLN A 138 -2.42 26.38 5.93
C GLN A 138 -2.70 24.90 6.24
N ARG A 139 -3.18 24.14 5.25
CA ARG A 139 -3.45 22.68 5.37
C ARG A 139 -2.21 21.87 5.71
N PHE A 140 -1.01 22.43 5.58
CA PHE A 140 0.24 21.79 5.91
C PHE A 140 0.49 21.76 7.43
N TYR A 141 -0.29 22.51 8.22
CA TYR A 141 -0.26 22.52 9.68
C TYR A 141 -1.41 21.71 10.34
N GLN A 142 -2.22 20.98 9.54
CA GLN A 142 -3.32 20.12 10.02
C GLN A 142 -2.93 18.65 9.99
#